data_AF-A0A7J3A2Z7-F1
#
_entry.id   AF-A0A7J3A2Z7-F1
#
_cell.length_a   1.000
_cell.length_b   1.000
_cell.length_c   1.000
_cell.angle_alpha   90.00
_cell.angle_beta   90.00
_cell.angle_gamma   90.00
#
_symmetry.space_group_name_H-M   'P 1'
#
loop_
_entity.id
_entity.type
_entity.pdbx_description
1 polymer ?
#
loop_
_entity_poly.entity_id
_entity_poly.type
_entity_poly.pdbx_seq_one_letter_code
_entity_poly.pdbx_strand_id
1 'polypeptide(L)'
;MLSYRKGYLAERDLVKVLGSRYDAHRVPLSGAVTGYEGDIILHRDDKTYICEVKIRKDAFRKIYRFVDKYDLVENGYRITTLERWLEDIYAPVMEFKIPKTIKDWLIDRDLLFFRSNYRSWLICEKDSSGQVS
;
A
#
# COMPACT_ATOMS: atom_id res chain seq x y z
N MET A 1 16.18 -16.51 8.02
CA MET A 1 16.23 -16.92 6.59
C MET A 1 14.85 -17.13 5.94
N LEU A 2 13.85 -17.69 6.65
CA LEU A 2 12.48 -17.89 6.11
C LEU A 2 11.66 -16.60 5.91
N SER A 3 11.82 -15.56 6.76
CA SER A 3 11.04 -14.31 6.61
C SER A 3 11.48 -13.48 5.41
N TYR A 4 12.78 -13.44 5.12
CA TYR A 4 13.35 -12.72 3.97
C TYR A 4 12.81 -13.25 2.64
N ARG A 5 12.77 -14.58 2.47
CA ARG A 5 12.18 -15.21 1.28
C ARG A 5 10.69 -14.88 1.12
N LYS A 6 9.92 -14.82 2.21
CA LYS A 6 8.49 -14.50 2.17
C LYS A 6 8.22 -13.04 1.78
N GLY A 7 9.02 -12.09 2.30
CA GLY A 7 8.96 -10.69 1.87
C GLY A 7 9.30 -10.54 0.39
N TYR A 8 10.44 -11.11 -0.03
CA TYR A 8 10.91 -11.07 -1.41
C TYR A 8 9.91 -11.66 -2.42
N LEU A 9 9.30 -12.81 -2.10
CA LEU A 9 8.28 -13.42 -2.96
C LEU A 9 7.04 -12.53 -3.08
N ALA A 10 6.59 -11.96 -1.97
CA ALA A 10 5.42 -11.11 -1.99
C ALA A 10 5.62 -9.79 -2.73
N GLU A 11 6.78 -9.16 -2.60
CA GLU A 11 7.16 -8.00 -3.40
C GLU A 11 7.19 -8.36 -4.90
N ARG A 12 7.74 -9.52 -5.26
CA ARG A 12 7.71 -9.99 -6.66
C ARG A 12 6.30 -10.23 -7.17
N ASP A 13 5.45 -10.86 -6.37
CA ASP A 13 4.06 -11.12 -6.75
C ASP A 13 3.28 -9.81 -6.91
N LEU A 14 3.49 -8.86 -5.98
CA LEU A 14 2.88 -7.53 -6.07
C LEU A 14 3.35 -6.78 -7.30
N VAL A 15 4.66 -6.77 -7.61
CA VAL A 15 5.18 -6.14 -8.83
C VAL A 15 4.62 -6.80 -10.08
N LYS A 16 4.39 -8.12 -10.12
CA LYS A 16 3.71 -8.74 -11.27
C LYS A 16 2.27 -8.26 -11.43
N VAL A 17 1.54 -8.11 -10.32
CA VAL A 17 0.16 -7.59 -10.35
C VAL A 17 0.15 -6.14 -10.84
N LEU A 18 0.99 -5.28 -10.26
CA LEU A 18 1.12 -3.87 -10.66
C LEU A 18 1.61 -3.74 -12.11
N GLY A 19 2.62 -4.53 -12.48
CA GLY A 19 3.25 -4.58 -13.79
C GLY A 19 2.34 -5.04 -14.93
N SER A 20 1.18 -5.61 -14.60
CA SER A 20 0.15 -5.94 -15.60
C SER A 20 -0.60 -4.71 -16.12
N ARG A 21 -0.50 -3.58 -15.43
CA ARG A 21 -1.22 -2.32 -15.74
C ARG A 21 -0.31 -1.10 -15.81
N TYR A 22 0.75 -1.10 -15.03
CA TYR A 22 1.61 0.06 -14.79
C TYR A 22 3.08 -0.31 -14.94
N ASP A 23 3.94 0.69 -15.12
CA ASP A 23 5.38 0.46 -15.01
C ASP A 23 5.76 0.39 -13.53
N ALA A 24 6.06 -0.82 -13.06
CA ALA A 24 6.37 -1.11 -11.67
C ALA A 24 7.65 -1.94 -11.57
N HIS A 25 8.60 -1.50 -10.75
CA HIS A 25 9.83 -2.23 -10.51
C HIS A 25 10.24 -2.20 -9.04
N ARG A 26 10.90 -3.27 -8.59
CA ARG A 26 11.49 -3.34 -7.25
C ARG A 26 12.72 -2.45 -7.20
N VAL A 27 12.93 -1.78 -6.07
CA VAL A 27 14.20 -1.13 -5.77
C VAL A 27 15.19 -2.19 -5.25
N PRO A 28 16.34 -2.42 -5.94
CA PRO A 28 17.37 -3.30 -5.41
C PRO A 28 18.04 -2.67 -4.18
N LEU A 29 18.25 -3.47 -3.13
CA LEU A 29 18.90 -3.04 -1.89
C LEU A 29 18.17 -1.88 -1.16
N SER A 30 16.82 -1.87 -1.18
CA SER A 30 16.00 -0.91 -0.42
C SER A 30 16.44 -0.93 1.06
N GLY A 31 17.04 0.17 1.53
CA GLY A 31 17.63 0.31 2.87
C GLY A 31 19.14 0.55 2.92
N ALA A 32 19.88 0.37 1.82
CA ALA A 32 21.33 0.63 1.75
C ALA A 32 21.69 1.85 0.87
N VAL A 33 20.72 2.44 0.17
CA VAL A 33 20.93 3.52 -0.80
C VAL A 33 20.11 4.75 -0.39
N THR A 34 20.79 5.85 -0.10
CA THR A 34 20.16 7.16 0.15
C THR A 34 19.51 7.67 -1.14
N GLY A 35 18.23 8.08 -1.10
CA GLY A 35 17.51 8.66 -2.24
C GLY A 35 16.52 7.73 -2.96
N TYR A 36 16.49 6.43 -2.63
CA TYR A 36 15.54 5.44 -3.17
C TYR A 36 14.93 4.62 -2.03
N GLU A 37 14.15 5.27 -1.18
CA GLU A 37 13.85 4.67 0.11
C GLU A 37 12.63 3.71 0.12
N GLY A 38 11.99 3.43 -1.02
CA GLY A 38 10.87 2.48 -1.12
C GLY A 38 11.26 1.06 -1.54
N ASP A 39 10.34 0.12 -1.37
CA ASP A 39 10.47 -1.26 -1.86
C ASP A 39 10.15 -1.37 -3.36
N ILE A 40 9.24 -0.53 -3.86
CA ILE A 40 8.75 -0.51 -5.24
C ILE A 40 8.70 0.94 -5.73
N ILE A 41 9.08 1.18 -6.99
CA ILE A 41 8.73 2.39 -7.73
C ILE A 41 7.61 2.03 -8.69
N LEU A 42 6.57 2.85 -8.71
CA LEU A 42 5.38 2.67 -9.54
C LEU A 42 5.12 3.95 -10.32
N HIS A 43 5.14 3.87 -11.65
CA HIS A 43 4.70 4.94 -12.52
C HIS A 43 3.26 4.68 -12.94
N ARG A 44 2.36 5.56 -12.53
CA ARG A 44 0.93 5.52 -12.86
C ARG A 44 0.53 6.91 -13.33
N ASP A 45 -0.02 6.97 -14.54
CA ASP A 45 -0.34 8.20 -15.24
C ASP A 45 0.91 9.10 -15.37
N ASP A 46 0.84 10.36 -14.96
CA ASP A 46 1.94 11.32 -14.94
C ASP A 46 2.71 11.35 -13.61
N LYS A 47 2.37 10.46 -12.67
CA LYS A 47 2.94 10.43 -11.32
C LYS A 47 3.84 9.23 -11.09
N THR A 48 4.96 9.50 -10.41
CA THR A 48 5.84 8.46 -9.85
C THR A 48 5.55 8.32 -8.37
N TYR A 49 5.26 7.10 -7.94
CA TYR A 49 4.99 6.75 -6.55
C TYR A 49 6.14 5.96 -5.95
N ILE A 50 6.59 6.39 -4.77
CA ILE A 50 7.51 5.64 -3.92
C ILE A 50 6.67 4.77 -2.98
N CYS A 51 6.82 3.45 -3.13
CA CYS A 51 5.93 2.48 -2.51
C CYS A 51 6.65 1.63 -1.48
N GLU A 52 6.01 1.43 -0.33
CA GLU A 52 6.47 0.53 0.73
C GLU A 52 5.63 -0.75 0.75
N VAL A 53 6.23 -1.90 1.08
CA VAL A 53 5.53 -3.19 1.18
C VAL A 53 5.64 -3.78 2.59
N LYS A 54 4.49 -4.07 3.22
CA LYS A 54 4.46 -4.65 4.57
C LYS A 54 3.52 -5.84 4.69
N ILE A 55 4.10 -7.01 4.97
CA ILE A 55 3.35 -8.20 5.38
C ILE A 55 3.54 -8.45 6.86
N ARG A 56 2.43 -8.75 7.54
CA ARG A 56 2.44 -9.09 8.97
C ARG A 56 1.59 -10.32 9.22
N LYS A 57 2.01 -11.15 10.18
CA LYS A 57 1.21 -12.29 10.63
C LYS A 57 0.08 -11.79 11.52
N ASP A 58 -1.15 -12.23 11.26
CA ASP A 58 -2.34 -11.98 12.09
C ASP A 58 -2.62 -10.50 12.42
N ALA A 59 -2.24 -9.58 11.52
CA ALA A 59 -2.40 -8.15 11.72
C ALA A 59 -3.63 -7.57 11.01
N PHE A 60 -3.92 -6.30 11.28
CA PHE A 60 -4.90 -5.47 10.55
C PHE A 60 -6.35 -5.99 10.56
N ARG A 61 -6.72 -6.85 11.52
CA ARG A 61 -8.05 -7.49 11.58
C ARG A 61 -9.22 -6.49 11.55
N LYS A 62 -9.07 -5.33 12.21
CA LYS A 62 -10.10 -4.27 12.18
C LYS A 62 -10.21 -3.62 10.80
N ILE A 63 -9.10 -3.35 10.13
CA ILE A 63 -9.09 -2.78 8.78
C ILE A 63 -9.80 -3.73 7.82
N TYR A 64 -9.42 -5.01 7.82
CA TYR A 64 -10.08 -6.02 6.98
C TYR A 64 -11.58 -6.19 7.26
N ARG A 65 -12.06 -5.88 8.46
CA ARG A 65 -13.49 -5.97 8.78
C ARG A 65 -14.32 -4.93 8.03
N PHE A 66 -13.75 -3.76 7.76
CA PHE A 66 -14.49 -2.62 7.23
C PHE A 66 -14.16 -2.32 5.76
N VAL A 67 -12.93 -2.60 5.33
CA VAL A 67 -12.45 -2.24 3.98
C VAL A 67 -13.23 -2.93 2.86
N ASP A 68 -13.85 -4.08 3.11
CA ASP A 68 -14.71 -4.75 2.12
C ASP A 68 -15.96 -3.92 1.77
N LYS A 69 -16.39 -3.00 2.62
CA LYS A 69 -17.58 -2.16 2.41
C LYS A 69 -17.27 -0.68 2.26
N TYR A 70 -16.17 -0.22 2.83
CA TYR A 70 -15.84 1.19 2.94
C TYR A 70 -14.42 1.47 2.52
N ASP A 71 -14.16 2.68 2.04
CA ASP A 71 -12.82 3.25 2.04
C ASP A 71 -12.59 3.91 3.41
N LEU A 72 -11.51 3.54 4.08
CA LEU A 72 -11.23 3.98 5.45
C LEU A 72 -10.36 5.22 5.41
N VAL A 73 -10.81 6.32 6.04
CA VAL A 73 -10.14 7.61 5.93
C VAL A 73 -9.78 8.21 7.28
N GLU A 74 -8.64 8.89 7.35
CA GLU A 74 -8.24 9.75 8.47
C GLU A 74 -7.19 10.77 8.02
N ASN A 75 -7.43 12.06 8.20
CA ASN A 75 -6.43 13.13 8.05
C ASN A 75 -5.57 13.04 6.77
N GLY A 76 -6.21 12.91 5.60
CA GLY A 76 -5.51 12.81 4.31
C GLY A 76 -4.86 11.45 4.05
N TYR A 77 -5.26 10.40 4.77
CA TYR A 77 -4.91 9.02 4.45
C TYR A 77 -6.17 8.25 4.08
N ARG A 78 -6.07 7.43 3.04
CA ARG A 78 -7.13 6.53 2.59
C ARG A 78 -6.60 5.10 2.54
N ILE A 79 -7.33 4.17 3.14
CA ILE A 79 -7.10 2.74 3.00
C ILE A 79 -8.24 2.13 2.17
N THR A 80 -7.87 1.46 1.08
CA THR A 80 -8.80 0.69 0.24
C THR A 80 -8.21 -0.67 -0.15
N THR A 81 -8.96 -1.47 -0.91
CA THR A 81 -8.45 -2.72 -1.47
C THR A 81 -7.58 -2.44 -2.69
N LEU A 82 -6.58 -3.29 -2.95
CA LEU A 82 -5.76 -3.16 -4.15
C LEU A 82 -6.61 -3.18 -5.42
N GLU A 83 -7.61 -4.07 -5.48
CA GLU A 83 -8.53 -4.17 -6.61
C GLU A 83 -9.25 -2.85 -6.89
N ARG A 84 -9.84 -2.22 -5.87
CA ARG A 84 -10.51 -0.92 -6.03
C ARG A 84 -9.57 0.16 -6.52
N TRP A 85 -8.36 0.22 -5.96
CA TRP A 85 -7.36 1.20 -6.37
C TRP A 85 -6.86 0.98 -7.80
N LEU A 86 -6.74 -0.28 -8.24
CA LEU A 86 -6.34 -0.63 -9.61
C LEU A 86 -7.43 -0.34 -10.65
N GLU A 87 -8.70 -0.34 -10.25
CA GLU A 87 -9.87 -0.15 -11.11
C GLU A 87 -10.50 1.26 -10.98
N ASP A 88 -9.90 2.16 -10.20
CA ASP A 88 -10.46 3.48 -9.87
C ASP A 88 -11.89 3.43 -9.30
N ILE A 89 -12.17 2.40 -8.52
CA ILE A 89 -13.47 2.22 -7.86
C ILE A 89 -13.45 2.87 -6.48
N TYR A 90 -14.41 3.76 -6.23
CA TYR A 90 -14.63 4.38 -4.93
C TYR A 90 -15.75 3.66 -4.16
N ALA A 91 -15.50 3.38 -2.89
CA ALA A 91 -16.52 2.90 -1.96
C ALA A 91 -16.99 4.04 -1.04
N PRO A 92 -18.16 3.90 -0.37
CA PRO A 92 -18.55 4.85 0.67
C PRO A 92 -17.44 5.01 1.72
N VAL A 93 -17.21 6.24 2.19
CA VAL A 93 -16.14 6.52 3.14
C VAL A 93 -16.57 6.21 4.58
N MET A 94 -15.62 5.79 5.39
CA MET A 94 -15.77 5.64 6.84
C MET A 94 -14.58 6.26 7.55
N GLU A 95 -14.85 7.19 8.47
CA GLU A 95 -13.81 7.67 9.38
C GLU A 95 -13.28 6.52 10.24
N PHE A 96 -11.97 6.33 10.19
CA PHE A 96 -11.33 5.22 10.87
C PHE A 96 -9.96 5.66 11.35
N LYS A 97 -9.70 5.55 12.65
CA LYS A 97 -8.37 5.84 13.21
C LYS A 97 -7.32 4.86 12.64
N ILE A 98 -6.56 5.32 11.66
CA ILE A 98 -5.49 4.57 11.02
C ILE A 98 -4.36 4.37 12.03
N PRO A 99 -3.90 3.13 12.23
CA PRO A 99 -2.81 2.83 13.15
C PRO A 99 -1.58 3.70 12.90
N LYS A 100 -1.01 4.27 13.97
CA LYS A 100 0.23 5.06 13.90
C LYS A 100 1.32 4.34 13.10
N THR A 101 1.43 3.02 13.25
CA THR A 101 2.42 2.19 12.54
C THR A 101 2.28 2.26 11.02
N ILE A 102 1.06 2.38 10.49
CA ILE A 102 0.83 2.55 9.04
C ILE A 102 1.31 3.93 8.59
N LYS A 103 1.02 4.98 9.38
CA LYS A 103 1.50 6.35 9.11
C LYS A 103 3.02 6.43 9.16
N ASP A 104 3.63 5.76 10.14
CA ASP A 104 5.09 5.69 10.29
C ASP A 104 5.74 5.02 9.07
N TRP A 105 5.15 3.95 8.51
CA TRP A 105 5.65 3.31 7.28
C TRP A 105 5.45 4.15 6.02
N LEU A 106 4.60 5.17 6.08
CA LEU A 106 4.37 6.10 4.99
C LEU A 106 5.24 7.35 5.09
N ILE A 107 6.06 7.51 6.13
CA ILE A 107 7.01 8.63 6.21
C ILE A 107 7.92 8.57 4.98
N ASP A 108 7.98 9.68 4.23
CA ASP A 108 8.74 9.81 2.97
C ASP A 108 8.33 8.82 1.85
N ARG A 109 7.13 8.24 1.94
CA ARG A 109 6.51 7.39 0.92
C ARG A 109 5.16 7.93 0.49
N ASP A 110 4.73 7.53 -0.69
CA ASP A 110 3.42 7.89 -1.23
C ASP A 110 2.39 6.80 -0.96
N LEU A 111 2.77 5.53 -1.17
CA LEU A 111 1.89 4.37 -1.08
C LEU A 111 2.46 3.32 -0.14
N LEU A 112 1.57 2.68 0.62
CA LEU A 112 1.88 1.48 1.38
C LEU A 112 0.98 0.36 0.89
N PHE A 113 1.60 -0.68 0.34
CA PHE A 113 0.93 -1.95 0.09
C PHE A 113 1.12 -2.86 1.29
N PHE A 114 0.02 -3.32 1.87
CA PHE A 114 0.10 -4.15 3.06
C PHE A 114 -0.93 -5.26 3.07
N ARG A 115 -0.58 -6.35 3.76
CA ARG A 115 -1.54 -7.41 4.04
C ARG A 115 -1.21 -8.20 5.30
N SER A 116 -2.25 -8.81 5.87
CA SER A 116 -2.06 -9.96 6.73
C SER A 116 -1.75 -11.20 5.89
N ASN A 117 -1.00 -12.15 6.41
CA ASN A 117 -0.66 -13.39 5.69
C ASN A 117 -1.91 -14.00 5.01
N TYR A 118 -1.79 -14.35 3.73
CA TYR A 118 -2.83 -15.00 2.91
C TYR A 118 -4.12 -14.19 2.68
N ARG A 119 -4.20 -12.94 3.16
CA ARG A 119 -5.31 -12.03 2.83
C ARG A 119 -5.02 -11.24 1.56
N SER A 120 -6.07 -10.65 1.00
CA SER A 120 -5.96 -9.70 -0.11
C SER A 120 -5.09 -8.49 0.25
N TRP A 121 -4.44 -7.93 -0.76
CA TRP A 121 -3.67 -6.71 -0.63
C TRP A 121 -4.58 -5.52 -0.35
N LEU A 122 -4.16 -4.71 0.61
CA LEU A 122 -4.70 -3.39 0.88
C LEU A 122 -3.66 -2.35 0.47
N ILE A 123 -4.15 -1.17 0.15
CA ILE A 123 -3.31 -0.01 -0.10
C ILE A 123 -3.68 1.08 0.89
N CYS A 124 -2.68 1.78 1.41
CA CYS A 124 -2.84 3.05 2.09
C CYS A 124 -2.15 4.11 1.23
N GLU A 125 -2.88 5.14 0.83
CA GLU A 125 -2.34 6.28 0.10
C GLU A 125 -2.47 7.55 0.95
N LYS A 126 -1.50 8.45 0.81
CA LYS A 126 -1.68 9.84 1.24
C LYS A 126 -2.53 10.54 0.20
N ASP A 127 -3.77 10.82 0.56
CA ASP A 127 -4.65 11.64 -0.24
C ASP A 127 -4.06 13.04 -0.33
N SER A 128 -3.45 13.33 -1.48
CA SER A 128 -2.86 14.65 -1.78
C SER A 128 -3.94 15.66 -2.19
N SER A 129 -5.13 15.15 -2.51
CA SER A 129 -6.34 15.90 -2.79
C SER A 129 -7.08 16.09 -1.47
N GLY A 130 -7.14 17.32 -0.97
CA GLY A 130 -8.03 17.68 0.14
C GLY A 130 -9.53 17.59 -0.22
N GLN A 131 -9.96 16.58 -0.97
CA GLN A 131 -11.37 16.35 -1.29
C GLN A 131 -11.97 15.43 -0.24
N VAL A 132 -12.35 16.05 0.87
CA VAL A 132 -13.49 15.57 1.65
C VAL A 132 -14.72 15.84 0.79
N SER A 133 -15.26 14.80 0.15
CA SER A 133 -16.63 14.79 -0.35
C SER A 133 -17.59 14.51 0.80
#